data_AF-A0AA40B811-F1
#
_entry.id   AF-A0AA40B811-F1
#
_cell.length_a   1.000
_cell.length_b   1.000
_cell.length_c   1.000
_cell.angle_alpha   90.00
_cell.angle_beta   90.00
_cell.angle_gamma   90.00
#
_symmetry.space_group_name_H-M   'P 1'
#
loop_
_entity.id
_entity.type
_entity.pdbx_description
1 polymer ?
#
loop_
_entity_poly.entity_id
_entity_poly.type
_entity_poly.pdbx_seq_one_letter_code
_entity_poly.pdbx_strand_id
1 'polypeptide(L)'
;MTFDFSGFGGQVQEIATWYPHSKVTRQKAEEESPPVQLNPNLTTEQRQILARATMTLAFEHLASRIIFALRELQPASESDKKYGTGRSDLEMLSKLLDNKKISTLVLSGGVASNKFLRHVLRKVLDVRGWPDIQLAAPPVSLCTDNAAMIAWAAMEMWETEGVETDLGVRAIRTWSLDESIGEEGTRGVMGVDGWVKRR
;
A
#
# COMPACT_ATOMS: atom_id res chain seq x y z
N MET A 1 14.70 -0.01 2.88
CA MET A 1 14.34 -0.82 1.70
C MET A 1 12.97 -0.36 1.22
N THR A 2 12.91 0.44 0.17
CA THR A 2 11.67 0.95 -0.41
C THR A 2 10.99 -0.17 -1.22
N PHE A 3 9.82 -0.63 -0.78
CA PHE A 3 8.99 -1.54 -1.55
C PHE A 3 8.22 -0.72 -2.59
N ASP A 4 8.80 -0.60 -3.76
CA ASP A 4 8.16 0.00 -4.92
C ASP A 4 7.28 -1.04 -5.62
N PHE A 5 5.96 -0.84 -5.59
CA PHE A 5 5.00 -1.66 -6.33
C PHE A 5 4.92 -1.30 -7.83
N SER A 6 5.67 -0.30 -8.30
CA SER A 6 5.77 0.04 -9.72
C SER A 6 6.24 -1.17 -10.56
N GLY A 7 7.06 -2.03 -9.97
CA GLY A 7 7.53 -3.27 -10.60
C GLY A 7 6.46 -4.33 -10.75
N PHE A 8 5.42 -4.35 -9.90
CA PHE A 8 4.38 -5.39 -9.94
C PHE A 8 3.41 -5.16 -11.10
N GLY A 9 3.07 -3.90 -11.40
CA GLY A 9 2.32 -3.54 -12.60
C GLY A 9 3.09 -3.91 -13.87
N GLY A 10 4.38 -3.57 -13.91
CA GLY A 10 5.28 -3.95 -15.01
C GLY A 10 5.41 -5.45 -15.19
N GLN A 11 5.60 -6.23 -14.12
CA GLN A 11 5.76 -7.69 -14.18
C GLN A 11 4.47 -8.42 -14.54
N VAL A 12 3.30 -7.98 -14.04
CA VAL A 12 2.02 -8.57 -14.42
C VAL A 12 1.69 -8.27 -15.88
N GLN A 13 2.04 -7.06 -16.35
CA GLN A 13 1.90 -6.69 -17.75
C GLN A 13 2.91 -7.45 -18.62
N GLU A 14 4.19 -7.58 -18.22
CA GLU A 14 5.21 -8.42 -18.89
C GLU A 14 4.79 -9.89 -19.00
N ILE A 15 4.21 -10.47 -17.95
CA ILE A 15 3.67 -11.84 -17.96
C ILE A 15 2.49 -11.95 -18.94
N ALA A 16 1.66 -10.91 -19.02
CA ALA A 16 0.53 -10.87 -19.94
C ALA A 16 0.92 -10.55 -21.39
N THR A 17 2.03 -9.84 -21.63
CA THR A 17 2.41 -9.31 -22.96
C THR A 17 3.72 -9.87 -23.52
N TRP A 18 4.42 -10.77 -22.83
CA TRP A 18 5.67 -11.39 -23.27
C TRP A 18 6.69 -10.36 -23.80
N TYR A 19 6.94 -9.29 -23.03
CA TYR A 19 7.82 -8.20 -23.46
C TYR A 19 9.28 -8.42 -23.02
N PRO A 20 10.27 -8.23 -23.92
CA PRO A 20 11.68 -8.27 -23.56
C PRO A 20 12.10 -7.01 -22.79
N HIS A 21 12.86 -7.23 -21.72
CA HIS A 21 13.23 -6.26 -20.69
C HIS A 21 13.81 -4.93 -21.22
N SER A 22 13.06 -3.85 -21.09
CA SER A 22 13.59 -2.49 -21.07
C SER A 22 12.78 -1.62 -20.12
N LYS A 23 13.42 -0.65 -19.45
CA LYS A 23 12.77 0.23 -18.46
C LYS A 23 11.82 1.21 -19.17
N VAL A 24 10.56 0.83 -19.33
CA VAL A 24 9.52 1.69 -19.93
C VAL A 24 8.83 2.52 -18.85
N THR A 25 8.73 3.83 -19.06
CA THR A 25 8.00 4.77 -18.18
C THR A 25 6.49 4.62 -18.39
N ARG A 26 5.64 4.84 -17.37
CA ARG A 26 4.18 4.58 -17.45
C ARG A 26 3.47 5.26 -18.64
N GLN A 27 3.77 6.53 -18.92
CA GLN A 27 3.21 7.25 -20.10
C GLN A 27 3.67 6.63 -21.42
N LYS A 28 4.95 6.27 -21.50
CA LYS A 28 5.54 5.62 -22.67
C LYS A 28 5.01 4.20 -22.86
N ALA A 29 4.70 3.50 -21.76
CA ALA A 29 4.04 2.21 -21.78
C ALA A 29 2.60 2.33 -22.29
N GLU A 30 1.85 3.37 -21.92
CA GLU A 30 0.48 3.56 -22.39
C GLU A 30 0.40 3.96 -23.88
N GLU A 31 1.35 4.76 -24.38
CA GLU A 31 1.41 5.18 -25.80
C GLU A 31 2.07 4.15 -26.74
N GLU A 32 3.12 3.45 -26.30
CA GLU A 32 3.87 2.48 -27.11
C GLU A 32 3.41 1.02 -26.87
N SER A 33 2.43 0.78 -25.99
CA SER A 33 1.86 -0.56 -25.84
C SER A 33 1.20 -0.96 -27.16
N PRO A 34 1.68 -2.01 -27.85
CA PRO A 34 0.90 -2.59 -28.93
C PRO A 34 -0.45 -3.01 -28.34
N PRO A 35 -1.54 -3.01 -29.13
CA PRO A 35 -2.79 -3.59 -28.69
C PRO A 35 -2.48 -4.98 -28.16
N VAL A 36 -2.90 -5.28 -26.93
CA VAL A 36 -2.60 -6.55 -26.24
C VAL A 36 -2.82 -7.67 -27.24
N GLN A 37 -1.73 -8.24 -27.76
CA GLN A 37 -1.81 -9.36 -28.68
C GLN A 37 -2.20 -10.56 -27.83
N LEU A 38 -3.51 -10.73 -27.64
CA LEU A 38 -4.10 -11.88 -27.01
C LEU A 38 -3.47 -13.10 -27.69
N ASN A 39 -2.80 -13.96 -26.93
CA ASN A 39 -2.35 -15.23 -27.46
C ASN A 39 -3.60 -15.92 -28.08
N PRO A 40 -3.64 -16.09 -29.42
CA PRO A 40 -4.87 -16.48 -30.11
C PRO A 40 -5.33 -17.90 -29.71
N ASN A 41 -4.46 -18.65 -29.02
CA ASN A 41 -4.68 -20.04 -28.68
C ASN A 41 -5.40 -20.27 -27.32
N LEU A 42 -5.53 -19.26 -26.47
CA LEU A 42 -6.29 -19.42 -25.21
C LEU A 42 -7.77 -19.11 -25.42
N THR A 43 -8.65 -19.93 -24.85
CA THR A 43 -10.07 -19.60 -24.73
C THR A 43 -10.27 -18.54 -23.63
N THR A 44 -11.42 -17.87 -23.64
CA THR A 44 -11.77 -16.90 -22.59
C THR A 44 -11.82 -17.54 -21.20
N GLU A 45 -12.30 -18.79 -21.12
CA GLU A 45 -12.34 -19.56 -19.87
C GLU A 45 -10.92 -19.83 -19.33
N GLN A 46 -10.01 -20.29 -20.20
CA GLN A 46 -8.61 -20.52 -19.80
C GLN A 46 -7.95 -19.23 -19.32
N ARG A 47 -8.23 -18.09 -19.97
CA ARG A 47 -7.75 -16.77 -19.52
C ARG A 47 -8.28 -16.39 -18.14
N GLN A 48 -9.57 -16.60 -17.89
CA GLN A 48 -10.18 -16.32 -16.58
C GLN A 48 -9.58 -17.20 -15.47
N ILE A 49 -9.37 -18.48 -15.75
CA ILE A 49 -8.74 -19.42 -14.81
C ILE A 49 -7.31 -18.99 -14.50
N LEU A 50 -6.51 -18.69 -15.53
CA LEU A 50 -5.14 -18.23 -15.36
C LEU A 50 -5.09 -16.93 -14.55
N ALA A 51 -5.89 -15.93 -14.91
CA ALA A 51 -5.96 -14.66 -14.20
C ALA A 51 -6.33 -14.85 -12.72
N ARG A 52 -7.31 -15.72 -12.44
CA ARG A 52 -7.70 -16.05 -11.06
C ARG A 52 -6.59 -16.75 -10.29
N ALA A 53 -5.89 -17.70 -10.90
CA ALA A 53 -4.77 -18.39 -10.28
C ALA A 53 -3.63 -17.42 -9.96
N THR A 54 -3.24 -16.57 -10.93
CA THR A 54 -2.21 -15.54 -10.75
C THR A 54 -2.56 -14.56 -9.65
N MET A 55 -3.79 -14.03 -9.64
CA MET A 55 -4.24 -13.12 -8.58
C MET A 55 -4.25 -13.81 -7.21
N THR A 56 -4.69 -15.07 -7.14
CA THR A 56 -4.71 -15.84 -5.89
C THR A 56 -3.30 -15.94 -5.33
N LEU A 57 -2.33 -16.37 -6.14
CA LEU A 57 -0.94 -16.50 -5.71
C LEU A 57 -0.35 -15.17 -5.23
N ALA A 58 -0.57 -14.08 -5.99
CA ALA A 58 -0.07 -12.76 -5.63
C ALA A 58 -0.67 -12.26 -4.31
N PHE A 59 -1.99 -12.43 -4.12
CA PHE A 59 -2.68 -11.98 -2.92
C PHE A 59 -2.39 -12.85 -1.70
N GLU A 60 -2.19 -14.16 -1.87
CA GLU A 60 -1.74 -15.06 -0.80
C GLU A 60 -0.32 -14.73 -0.34
N HIS A 61 0.58 -14.36 -1.27
CA HIS A 61 1.92 -13.90 -0.91
C HIS A 61 1.86 -12.60 -0.09
N LEU A 62 1.08 -11.61 -0.55
CA LEU A 62 0.86 -10.36 0.19
C LEU A 62 0.28 -10.63 1.60
N ALA A 63 -0.76 -11.46 1.68
CA ALA A 63 -1.39 -11.86 2.93
C ALA A 63 -0.38 -12.50 3.88
N SER A 64 0.47 -13.39 3.38
CA SER A 64 1.50 -14.04 4.20
C SER A 64 2.49 -13.02 4.78
N ARG A 65 2.89 -12.00 4.02
CA ARG A 65 3.76 -10.92 4.52
C ARG A 65 3.09 -10.07 5.59
N ILE A 66 1.79 -9.79 5.45
CA ILE A 66 1.00 -9.09 6.47
C ILE A 66 0.95 -9.92 7.76
N ILE A 67 0.72 -11.23 7.67
CA ILE A 67 0.71 -12.12 8.84
C ILE A 67 2.04 -12.12 9.58
N PHE A 68 3.16 -12.14 8.85
CA PHE A 68 4.49 -12.04 9.47
C PHE A 68 4.66 -10.71 10.21
N ALA A 69 4.28 -9.59 9.59
CA ALA A 69 4.33 -8.29 10.24
C ALA A 69 3.43 -8.22 11.49
N LEU A 70 2.20 -8.74 11.42
CA LEU A 70 1.29 -8.76 12.57
C LEU A 70 1.83 -9.58 13.74
N ARG A 71 2.51 -10.70 13.47
CA ARG A 71 3.14 -11.52 14.52
C ARG A 71 4.27 -10.79 15.22
N GLU A 72 5.09 -10.06 14.47
CA GLU A 72 6.19 -9.26 15.04
C GLU A 72 5.70 -8.08 15.89
N LEU A 73 4.54 -7.53 15.54
CA LEU A 73 3.94 -6.41 16.25
C LEU A 73 3.15 -6.84 17.50
N GLN A 74 2.96 -8.13 17.72
CA GLN A 74 2.29 -8.62 18.94
C GLN A 74 3.33 -8.84 20.05
N PRO A 75 2.96 -8.60 21.31
CA PRO A 75 3.83 -8.86 22.44
C PRO A 75 4.14 -10.36 22.48
N ALA A 76 5.31 -10.74 21.96
CA ALA A 76 5.71 -12.13 21.79
C ALA A 76 6.21 -12.73 23.11
N SER A 77 5.86 -14.00 23.37
CA SER A 77 6.60 -14.83 24.32
C SER A 77 8.03 -15.07 23.82
N GLU A 78 8.99 -15.24 24.73
CA GLU A 78 10.44 -15.30 24.42
C GLU A 78 10.83 -16.34 23.33
N SER A 79 10.01 -17.37 23.10
CA SER A 79 10.21 -18.40 22.08
C SER A 79 10.08 -17.92 20.63
N ASP A 80 9.33 -16.85 20.36
CA ASP A 80 8.96 -16.43 19.00
C ASP A 80 9.96 -15.43 18.38
N LYS A 81 10.91 -14.93 19.17
CA LYS A 81 11.96 -13.98 18.72
C LYS A 81 12.94 -14.57 17.70
N LYS A 82 12.91 -15.88 17.47
CA LYS A 82 13.82 -16.58 16.54
C LYS A 82 13.49 -16.36 15.06
N TYR A 83 12.27 -15.90 14.73
CA TYR A 83 11.79 -15.76 13.35
C TYR A 83 11.50 -14.31 12.93
N GLY A 84 12.13 -13.32 13.59
CA GLY A 84 11.98 -11.91 13.21
C GLY A 84 12.57 -11.61 11.83
N THR A 85 11.89 -10.77 11.06
CA THR A 85 12.30 -10.33 9.71
C THR A 85 13.50 -9.37 9.72
N GLY A 86 14.02 -9.00 10.90
CA GLY A 86 15.11 -8.03 11.06
C GLY A 86 14.72 -6.60 10.69
N ARG A 87 13.42 -6.31 10.72
CA ARG A 87 12.83 -5.03 10.30
C ARG A 87 12.84 -4.01 11.45
N SER A 88 13.76 -3.05 11.37
CA SER A 88 13.92 -1.99 12.37
C SER A 88 12.68 -1.10 12.52
N ASP A 89 11.90 -0.94 11.44
CA ASP A 89 10.64 -0.20 11.40
C ASP A 89 9.56 -0.88 12.25
N LEU A 90 9.46 -2.21 12.20
CA LEU A 90 8.48 -2.97 12.98
C LEU A 90 8.85 -3.03 14.47
N GLU A 91 10.15 -3.07 14.79
CA GLU A 91 10.60 -2.95 16.18
C GLU A 91 10.28 -1.57 16.78
N MET A 92 10.49 -0.50 16.01
CA MET A 92 10.14 0.86 16.42
C MET A 92 8.63 1.00 16.61
N LEU A 93 7.83 0.47 15.66
CA LEU A 93 6.38 0.48 15.75
C LEU A 93 5.88 -0.30 16.97
N SER A 94 6.43 -1.48 17.24
CA SER A 94 6.08 -2.27 18.44
C SER A 94 6.31 -1.50 19.74
N LYS A 95 7.43 -0.76 19.83
CA LYS A 95 7.71 0.14 20.97
C LYS A 95 6.70 1.28 21.08
N LEU A 96 6.36 1.93 19.95
CA LEU A 96 5.38 3.03 19.92
C LEU A 96 3.96 2.58 20.26
N LEU A 97 3.61 1.34 19.93
CA LEU A 97 2.31 0.77 20.26
C LEU A 97 2.16 0.51 21.76
N ASP A 98 3.24 0.48 22.55
CA ASP A 98 3.21 0.28 24.01
C ASP A 98 2.35 -0.94 24.41
N ASN A 99 2.62 -2.09 23.78
CA ASN A 99 1.86 -3.34 23.93
C ASN A 99 0.37 -3.27 23.52
N LYS A 100 -0.10 -2.21 22.86
CA LYS A 100 -1.46 -2.16 22.32
C LYS A 100 -1.63 -3.17 21.19
N LYS A 101 -2.68 -3.98 21.29
CA LYS A 101 -3.06 -4.96 20.26
C LYS A 101 -3.62 -4.23 19.03
N ILE A 102 -3.07 -4.55 17.86
CA ILE A 102 -3.64 -4.10 16.59
C ILE A 102 -4.97 -4.82 16.35
N SER A 103 -6.05 -4.06 16.20
CA SER A 103 -7.40 -4.58 16.01
C SER A 103 -7.92 -4.45 14.58
N THR A 104 -7.34 -3.56 13.77
CA THR A 104 -7.87 -3.21 12.44
C THR A 104 -6.76 -3.12 11.42
N LEU A 105 -6.97 -3.74 10.27
CA LEU A 105 -6.16 -3.60 9.06
C LEU A 105 -6.95 -2.82 8.02
N VAL A 106 -6.44 -1.66 7.61
CA VAL A 106 -7.06 -0.81 6.60
C VAL A 106 -6.44 -1.09 5.23
N LEU A 107 -7.27 -1.35 4.23
CA LEU A 107 -6.89 -1.43 2.83
C LEU A 107 -7.36 -0.16 2.13
N SER A 108 -6.43 0.68 1.70
CA SER A 108 -6.69 1.92 0.96
C SER A 108 -6.05 1.91 -0.43
N GLY A 109 -6.38 2.91 -1.25
CA GLY A 109 -5.87 3.06 -2.61
C GLY A 109 -6.61 2.23 -3.66
N GLY A 110 -6.25 2.44 -4.93
CA GLY A 110 -6.97 1.84 -6.06
C GLY A 110 -7.01 0.30 -6.03
N VAL A 111 -5.99 -0.35 -5.48
CA VAL A 111 -5.95 -1.82 -5.34
C VAL A 111 -6.96 -2.33 -4.31
N ALA A 112 -7.29 -1.55 -3.28
CA ALA A 112 -8.31 -1.90 -2.28
C ALA A 112 -9.73 -1.98 -2.87
N SER A 113 -9.97 -1.38 -4.05
CA SER A 113 -11.22 -1.55 -4.79
C SER A 113 -11.47 -3.01 -5.20
N ASN A 114 -10.40 -3.81 -5.36
CA ASN A 114 -10.48 -5.20 -5.76
C ASN A 114 -11.13 -6.05 -4.65
N LYS A 115 -12.36 -6.51 -4.90
CA LYS A 115 -13.13 -7.35 -3.96
C LYS A 115 -12.48 -8.74 -3.75
N PHE A 116 -11.77 -9.26 -4.76
CA PHE A 116 -11.10 -10.54 -4.66
C PHE A 116 -9.90 -10.48 -3.71
N LEU A 117 -9.12 -9.39 -3.72
CA LEU A 117 -8.07 -9.17 -2.73
C LEU A 117 -8.62 -9.17 -1.30
N ARG A 118 -9.71 -8.44 -1.05
CA ARG A 118 -10.37 -8.40 0.26
C ARG A 118 -10.80 -9.79 0.72
N HIS A 119 -11.38 -10.58 -0.18
CA HIS A 119 -11.78 -11.96 0.10
C HIS A 119 -10.59 -12.85 0.46
N VAL A 120 -9.51 -12.83 -0.33
CA VAL A 120 -8.32 -13.63 -0.07
C VAL A 120 -7.68 -13.23 1.27
N LEU A 121 -7.52 -11.93 1.53
CA LEU A 121 -6.93 -11.44 2.79
C LEU A 121 -7.75 -11.86 4.01
N ARG A 122 -9.08 -11.69 3.99
CA ARG A 122 -9.96 -12.12 5.08
C ARG A 122 -9.81 -13.62 5.33
N LYS A 123 -9.89 -14.44 4.27
CA LYS A 123 -9.74 -15.90 4.36
C LYS A 123 -8.40 -16.30 4.97
N VAL A 124 -7.29 -15.68 4.53
CA VAL A 124 -5.96 -15.99 5.06
C VAL A 124 -5.83 -15.56 6.53
N LEU A 125 -6.36 -14.40 6.91
CA LEU A 125 -6.39 -13.95 8.30
C LEU A 125 -7.14 -14.95 9.19
N ASP A 126 -8.32 -15.40 8.76
CA ASP A 126 -9.13 -16.38 9.51
C ASP A 126 -8.37 -17.70 9.72
N VAL A 127 -7.83 -18.27 8.64
CA VAL A 127 -7.09 -19.55 8.68
C VAL A 127 -5.80 -19.45 9.49
N ARG A 128 -5.14 -18.28 9.51
CA ARG A 128 -3.86 -18.07 10.19
C ARG A 128 -4.01 -17.61 11.65
N GLY A 129 -5.23 -17.62 12.20
CA GLY A 129 -5.48 -17.33 13.61
C GLY A 129 -5.69 -15.85 13.95
N TRP A 130 -6.15 -15.05 12.99
CA TRP A 130 -6.43 -13.62 13.15
C TRP A 130 -7.90 -13.25 12.85
N PRO A 131 -8.90 -13.97 13.38
CA PRO A 131 -10.31 -13.66 13.14
C PRO A 131 -10.70 -12.29 13.71
N ASP A 132 -10.07 -11.87 14.81
CA ASP A 132 -10.39 -10.63 15.53
C ASP A 132 -9.94 -9.36 14.81
N ILE A 133 -9.00 -9.46 13.85
CA ILE A 133 -8.54 -8.29 13.11
C ILE A 133 -9.64 -7.88 12.13
N GLN A 134 -10.18 -6.69 12.29
CA GLN A 134 -11.15 -6.13 11.36
C GLN A 134 -10.45 -5.73 10.06
N LEU A 135 -11.02 -6.14 8.92
CA LEU A 135 -10.54 -5.72 7.61
C LEU A 135 -11.39 -4.56 7.11
N ALA A 136 -10.88 -3.34 7.25
CA ALA A 136 -11.56 -2.13 6.81
C ALA A 136 -11.11 -1.76 5.40
N ALA A 137 -12.07 -1.45 4.53
CA ALA A 137 -11.79 -0.87 3.22
C ALA A 137 -12.87 0.16 2.93
N PRO A 138 -12.51 1.38 2.47
CA PRO A 138 -13.49 2.40 2.18
C PRO A 138 -14.39 1.98 1.00
N PRO A 139 -15.54 2.66 0.81
CA PRO A 139 -16.31 2.56 -0.42
C PRO A 139 -15.42 2.74 -1.66
N VAL A 140 -15.71 2.01 -2.74
CA VAL A 140 -14.86 2.01 -3.95
C VAL A 140 -14.67 3.43 -4.52
N SER A 141 -15.70 4.28 -4.44
CA SER A 141 -15.64 5.68 -4.86
C SER A 141 -14.64 6.53 -4.07
N LEU A 142 -14.23 6.08 -2.89
CA LEU A 142 -13.26 6.75 -2.02
C LEU A 142 -11.89 6.04 -2.03
N CYS A 143 -11.76 4.88 -2.70
CA CYS A 143 -10.48 4.16 -2.82
C CYS A 143 -9.53 4.83 -3.84
N THR A 144 -10.04 5.56 -4.82
CA THR A 144 -9.26 6.27 -5.84
C THR A 144 -9.03 7.72 -5.44
N ASP A 145 -8.03 8.38 -6.03
CA ASP A 145 -7.70 9.77 -5.74
C ASP A 145 -8.93 10.69 -5.91
N ASN A 146 -9.29 11.40 -4.84
CA ASN A 146 -10.48 12.25 -4.79
C ASN A 146 -10.27 13.46 -3.88
N ALA A 147 -11.03 14.54 -4.11
CA ALA A 147 -10.92 15.77 -3.32
C ALA A 147 -11.34 15.60 -1.85
N ALA A 148 -12.21 14.63 -1.54
CA ALA A 148 -12.69 14.41 -0.17
C ALA A 148 -11.58 13.92 0.75
N MET A 149 -10.64 13.09 0.27
CA MET A 149 -9.50 12.64 1.08
C MET A 149 -8.54 13.79 1.43
N ILE A 150 -8.37 14.75 0.51
CA ILE A 150 -7.55 15.95 0.73
C ILE A 150 -8.22 16.86 1.75
N ALA A 151 -9.52 17.09 1.59
CA ALA A 151 -10.30 17.91 2.52
C ALA A 151 -10.32 17.31 3.93
N TRP A 152 -10.49 15.99 4.07
CA TRP A 152 -10.47 15.32 5.36
C TRP A 152 -9.11 15.41 6.05
N ALA A 153 -8.03 15.13 5.32
CA ALA A 153 -6.67 15.26 5.86
C ALA A 153 -6.38 16.71 6.31
N ALA A 154 -6.77 17.71 5.51
CA ALA A 154 -6.61 19.11 5.88
C ALA A 154 -7.43 19.49 7.12
N MET A 155 -8.67 18.98 7.25
CA MET A 155 -9.52 19.22 8.41
C MET A 155 -8.92 18.62 9.70
N GLU A 156 -8.39 17.39 9.63
CA GLU A 156 -7.70 16.76 10.76
C GLU A 156 -6.48 17.58 11.21
N MET A 157 -5.67 18.06 10.26
CA MET A 157 -4.53 18.92 10.56
C MET A 157 -4.97 20.27 11.14
N TRP A 158 -6.06 20.85 10.62
CA TRP A 158 -6.61 22.11 11.09
C TRP A 158 -7.19 22.04 12.50
N GLU A 159 -7.94 20.98 12.81
CA GLU A 159 -8.66 20.83 14.07
C GLU A 159 -7.79 20.26 15.19
N THR A 160 -6.97 19.25 14.89
CA THR A 160 -6.16 18.53 15.89
C THR A 160 -4.82 19.19 16.12
N GLU A 161 -4.09 19.51 15.05
CA GLU A 161 -2.74 20.10 15.16
C GLU A 161 -2.78 21.64 15.19
N GLY A 162 -3.90 22.24 14.80
CA GLY A 162 -4.05 23.70 14.74
C GLY A 162 -3.08 24.34 13.75
N VAL A 163 -2.83 23.69 12.62
CA VAL A 163 -1.93 24.19 11.58
C VAL A 163 -2.68 24.51 10.29
N GLU A 164 -2.20 25.53 9.59
CA GLU A 164 -2.65 25.91 8.26
C GLU A 164 -1.43 26.23 7.38
N THR A 165 -1.64 26.41 6.07
CA THR A 165 -0.57 26.83 5.17
C THR A 165 -0.63 28.33 4.91
N ASP A 166 0.52 28.98 4.78
CA ASP A 166 0.58 30.35 4.24
C ASP A 166 0.14 30.42 2.76
N LEU A 167 -0.13 31.64 2.28
CA LEU A 167 -0.56 31.88 0.89
C LEU A 167 0.56 31.74 -0.15
N GLY A 168 1.81 31.56 0.30
CA GLY A 168 3.00 31.36 -0.53
C GLY A 168 3.25 29.89 -0.91
N VAL A 169 2.35 28.98 -0.54
CA VAL A 169 2.45 27.53 -0.84
C VAL A 169 2.76 27.25 -2.31
N ARG A 170 3.67 26.29 -2.54
CA ARG A 170 4.09 25.86 -3.88
C ARG A 170 3.91 24.36 -4.04
N ALA A 171 3.80 23.91 -5.30
CA ALA A 171 3.77 22.50 -5.61
C ALA A 171 5.11 21.83 -5.28
N ILE A 172 5.08 20.74 -4.52
CA ILE A 172 6.25 19.94 -4.17
C ILE A 172 6.17 18.65 -4.98
N ARG A 173 7.13 18.46 -5.88
CA ARG A 173 7.15 17.31 -6.79
C ARG A 173 7.41 16.00 -6.04
N THR A 174 8.30 16.03 -5.07
CA THR A 174 8.71 14.87 -4.27
C THR A 174 8.51 15.24 -2.82
N TRP A 175 7.43 14.77 -2.21
CA TRP A 175 7.11 14.97 -0.81
C TRP A 175 7.04 13.61 -0.13
N SER A 176 7.99 13.34 0.75
CA SER A 176 8.04 12.08 1.49
C SER A 176 7.25 12.20 2.78
N LEU A 177 6.41 11.21 3.05
CA LEU A 177 5.75 11.07 4.36
C LEU A 177 6.74 10.59 5.44
N ASP A 178 7.81 9.91 5.03
CA ASP A 178 8.84 9.38 5.92
C ASP A 178 9.87 10.47 6.22
N GLU A 179 10.13 10.73 7.50
CA GLU A 179 11.10 11.72 7.95
C GLU A 179 12.56 11.33 7.63
N SER A 180 12.82 10.05 7.39
CA SER A 180 14.16 9.51 7.09
C SER A 180 14.46 9.45 5.59
N ILE A 181 13.45 9.64 4.74
CA ILE A 181 13.56 9.50 3.28
C ILE A 181 13.20 10.85 2.63
N GLY A 182 14.01 11.32 1.69
CA GLY A 182 13.76 12.56 0.96
C GLY A 182 14.87 13.60 1.14
N GLU A 183 14.77 14.71 0.41
CA GLU A 183 15.68 15.84 0.55
C GLU A 183 15.27 16.70 1.77
N GLU A 184 16.23 17.41 2.35
CA GLU A 184 15.96 18.35 3.43
C GLU A 184 14.94 19.41 2.96
N GLY A 185 13.91 19.68 3.77
CA GLY A 185 12.77 20.51 3.38
C GLY A 185 11.64 19.77 2.64
N THR A 186 11.75 18.45 2.41
CA THR A 186 10.70 17.62 1.74
C THR A 186 10.39 16.30 2.44
N ARG A 187 10.96 16.07 3.63
CA ARG A 187 10.82 14.83 4.40
C ARG A 187 9.84 15.01 5.56
N GLY A 188 8.93 14.06 5.75
CA GLY A 188 7.84 14.16 6.72
C GLY A 188 6.74 15.14 6.30
N VAL A 189 5.53 14.95 6.83
CA VAL A 189 4.40 15.86 6.59
C VAL A 189 4.72 17.28 7.06
N MET A 190 5.31 17.40 8.24
CA MET A 190 5.61 18.69 8.89
C MET A 190 7.01 19.23 8.59
N GLY A 191 7.85 18.51 7.84
CA GLY A 191 9.22 18.95 7.52
C GLY A 191 9.32 19.84 6.29
N VAL A 192 8.18 20.28 5.76
CA VAL A 192 8.06 21.20 4.62
C VAL A 192 7.78 22.61 5.14
N ASP A 193 8.32 23.63 4.46
CA ASP A 193 8.08 25.04 4.81
C ASP A 193 6.63 25.48 4.52
N GLY A 194 6.19 26.55 5.19
CA GLY A 194 4.90 27.20 4.93
C GLY A 194 3.77 26.80 5.87
N TRP A 195 4.02 25.93 6.85
CA TRP A 195 3.09 25.70 7.97
C TRP A 195 3.07 26.89 8.91
N VAL A 196 1.88 27.39 9.23
CA VAL A 196 1.66 28.43 10.24
C VAL A 196 0.69 27.92 11.30
N LYS A 197 0.91 28.32 12.56
CA LYS A 197 -0.01 27.98 13.65
C LYS A 197 -1.26 28.84 13.57
N ARG A 198 -2.41 28.18 13.66
CA ARG A 198 -3.70 28.83 13.77
C ARG A 198 -3.72 29.70 15.04
N ARG A 199 -4.16 30.95 14.88
CA ARG A 199 -4.36 31.88 15.98
C ARG A 199 -5.62 31.57 16.79
#